data_AF-M0BZ26-F1
#
_entry.id   AF-M0BZ26-F1
#
_cell.length_a   1.000
_cell.length_b   1.000
_cell.length_c   1.000
_cell.angle_alpha   90.00
_cell.angle_beta   90.00
_cell.angle_gamma   90.00
#
_symmetry.space_group_name_H-M   'P 1'
#
loop_
_entity.id
_entity.type
_entity.pdbx_description
1 polymer ?
#
loop_
_entity_poly.entity_id
_entity_poly.type
_entity_poly.pdbx_seq_one_letter_code
_entity_poly.pdbx_strand_id
1 'polypeptide(L)' 'MHLGNSVTAAGFWIGTLLPVAYLPVFLSGVDSAGSLSLVVGLLAIHALALIIGHDYSGSRSR' A
#
# COMPACT_ATOMS: atom_id res chain seq x y z
N MET A 1 17.00 14.82 -9.31
CA MET A 1 15.54 14.60 -9.36
C MET A 1 15.05 14.12 -7.98
N HIS A 2 14.88 15.02 -7.01
CA HIS A 2 14.44 14.64 -5.66
C HIS A 2 13.01 14.11 -5.62
N LEU A 3 12.15 14.62 -6.52
CA LEU A 3 10.74 14.24 -6.58
C LEU A 3 10.54 12.73 -6.88
N GLY A 4 11.32 12.17 -7.81
CA GLY A 4 11.26 10.73 -8.10
C GLY A 4 11.59 9.87 -6.88
N ASN A 5 12.61 10.26 -6.11
CA ASN A 5 12.99 9.55 -4.89
C ASN A 5 11.95 9.72 -3.76
N SER A 6 11.27 10.87 -3.67
CA SER A 6 10.17 11.07 -2.73
C SER A 6 8.95 10.21 -3.09
N VAL A 7 8.64 10.06 -4.38
CA VAL A 7 7.52 9.23 -4.86
C VAL A 7 7.79 7.75 -4.58
N THR A 8 8.98 7.24 -4.89
CA THR A 8 9.33 5.84 -4.58
C THR A 8 9.40 5.60 -3.08
N ALA A 9 9.90 6.55 -2.28
CA ALA A 9 9.87 6.47 -0.82
C ALA A 9 8.44 6.38 -0.28
N ALA A 10 7.53 7.23 -0.77
CA ALA A 10 6.13 7.19 -0.38
C ALA A 10 5.48 5.85 -0.75
N GLY A 11 5.69 5.37 -1.98
CA GLY A 11 5.20 4.05 -2.41
C GLY A 11 5.70 2.91 -1.52
N PHE A 12 7.00 2.92 -1.19
CA PHE A 12 7.61 1.91 -0.32
C PHE A 12 7.00 1.90 1.09
N TRP A 13 6.91 3.08 1.73
CA TRP A 13 6.37 3.18 3.09
C TRP A 13 4.87 2.89 3.15
N ILE A 14 4.10 3.35 2.15
CA ILE A 14 2.69 3.00 2.03
C ILE A 14 2.55 1.48 1.85
N GLY A 15 3.24 0.87 0.90
CA GLY A 15 3.19 -0.58 0.69
C GLY A 15 3.57 -1.37 1.94
N THR A 16 4.54 -0.88 2.72
CA THR A 16 4.96 -1.51 3.98
C THR A 16 3.91 -1.40 5.10
N LEU A 17 3.26 -0.24 5.25
CA LEU A 17 2.36 0.05 6.37
C LEU A 17 0.88 -0.26 6.08
N LEU A 18 0.48 -0.26 4.80
CA LEU A 18 -0.91 -0.50 4.40
C LEU A 18 -1.50 -1.85 4.85
N PRO A 19 -0.76 -2.98 4.97
CA PRO A 19 -1.37 -4.21 5.49
C PRO A 19 -1.90 -4.06 6.91
N VAL A 20 -1.37 -3.14 7.72
CA VAL A 20 -1.92 -2.84 9.06
C VAL A 20 -3.34 -2.28 8.98
N ALA A 21 -3.64 -1.51 7.92
CA ALA A 21 -4.98 -0.95 7.69
C ALA A 21 -6.02 -2.02 7.32
N TYR A 22 -5.60 -3.25 7.00
CA TYR A 22 -6.53 -4.33 6.70
C TYR A 22 -7.20 -4.87 7.96
N LEU A 23 -6.51 -4.81 9.10
CA LEU A 23 -7.01 -5.31 10.37
C LEU A 23 -8.37 -4.71 10.75
N PRO A 24 -8.56 -3.37 10.82
CA PRO A 24 -9.86 -2.81 11.15
C PRO A 24 -10.95 -3.20 10.15
N VAL A 25 -10.63 -3.32 8.85
CA VAL A 25 -11.59 -3.73 7.81
C VAL A 25 -12.05 -5.17 8.01
N PHE A 26 -11.13 -6.08 8.30
CA PHE A 26 -11.48 -7.47 8.58
C PHE A 26 -12.19 -7.63 9.92
N LEU A 27 -11.82 -6.85 10.93
CA LEU A 27 -12.50 -6.85 12.23
C LEU A 27 -13.93 -6.30 12.14
N SER A 28 -14.22 -5.36 11.22
CA SER A 28 -15.58 -4.90 10.95
C SER A 28 -16.43 -5.90 10.16
N GLY A 29 -15.81 -6.92 9.57
CA GLY A 29 -16.48 -7.90 8.69
C GLY A 29 -16.62 -7.43 7.24
N VAL A 30 -16.82 -8.40 6.34
CA VAL A 30 -17.06 -8.19 4.91
C VAL A 30 -18.34 -8.92 4.53
N ASP A 31 -19.47 -8.24 4.70
CA ASP A 31 -20.83 -8.79 4.59
C ASP A 31 -21.66 -8.17 3.45
N SER A 32 -21.09 -7.18 2.77
CA SER A 32 -21.76 -6.40 1.72
C SER A 32 -20.87 -6.13 0.52
N ALA A 33 -21.47 -5.85 -0.63
CA ALA A 33 -20.73 -5.45 -1.83
C ALA A 33 -19.86 -4.21 -1.58
N GLY A 34 -20.33 -3.25 -0.75
CA GLY A 34 -19.55 -2.07 -0.37
C GLY A 34 -18.28 -2.42 0.41
N SER A 35 -18.40 -3.29 1.43
CA SER A 35 -17.23 -3.78 2.19
C SER A 35 -16.24 -4.56 1.31
N LEU A 36 -16.75 -5.35 0.35
CA LEU A 36 -15.92 -6.06 -0.62
C LEU A 36 -15.18 -5.09 -1.56
N SER A 37 -15.88 -4.09 -2.09
CA SER A 37 -15.26 -3.04 -2.91
C SER A 37 -14.17 -2.28 -2.16
N LEU A 38 -14.35 -2.05 -0.85
CA LEU A 38 -13.35 -1.42 -0.01
C LEU A 38 -12.08 -2.28 0.13
N VAL A 39 -12.22 -3.60 0.35
CA VAL A 39 -11.09 -4.53 0.36
C VAL A 39 -10.37 -4.54 -0.99
N VAL A 40 -11.10 -4.65 -2.10
CA VAL A 40 -10.51 -4.64 -3.44
C VAL A 40 -9.78 -3.32 -3.73
N GLY A 41 -10.36 -2.19 -3.35
CA GLY A 41 -9.72 -0.88 -3.49
C GLY A 41 -8.44 -0.78 -2.67
N LEU A 42 -8.44 -1.28 -1.44
CA LEU A 42 -7.25 -1.36 -0.59
C LEU A 42 -6.15 -2.24 -1.20
N LEU A 43 -6.51 -3.38 -1.77
CA LEU A 43 -5.56 -4.27 -2.47
C LEU A 43 -4.99 -3.60 -3.72
N ALA A 44 -5.81 -2.89 -4.49
CA ALA A 44 -5.36 -2.16 -5.67
C ALA A 44 -4.37 -1.03 -5.31
N ILE A 45 -4.69 -0.23 -4.29
CA ILE A 45 -3.79 0.82 -3.77
C ILE A 45 -2.48 0.19 -3.27
N HIS A 46 -2.56 -0.94 -2.58
CA HIS A 46 -1.38 -1.66 -2.10
C HIS A 46 -0.48 -2.10 -3.25
N ALA A 47 -1.04 -2.75 -4.27
CA ALA A 47 -0.30 -3.18 -5.44
C ALA A 47 0.39 -2.01 -6.15
N LEU A 48 -0.32 -0.89 -6.32
CA LEU A 48 0.25 0.34 -6.88
C LEU A 48 1.39 0.89 -6.01
N ALA A 49 1.24 0.89 -4.68
CA ALA A 49 2.28 1.33 -3.76
C ALA A 49 3.54 0.45 -3.88
N LEU A 50 3.38 -0.88 -4.00
CA LEU A 50 4.50 -1.80 -4.21
C LEU A 50 5.20 -1.56 -5.54
N ILE A 51 4.45 -1.36 -6.63
CA ILE A 51 5.01 -1.07 -7.96
C ILE A 51 5.80 0.24 -7.94
N ILE A 52 5.22 1.30 -7.38
CA ILE A 52 5.87 2.62 -7.29
C ILE A 52 7.08 2.58 -6.35
N GLY A 53 6.97 1.87 -5.22
CA GLY A 53 8.01 1.79 -4.21
C GLY A 53 9.17 0.87 -4.54
N HIS A 54 9.07 0.07 -5.61
CA HIS A 54 10.02 -0.98 -5.95
C HIS A 54 11.48 -0.47 -6.06
N ASP A 55 11.67 0.71 -6.62
CA ASP A 55 12.99 1.31 -6.84
C ASP A 55 13.46 2.22 -5.69
N TYR A 56 12.82 2.15 -4.52
CA TYR A 56 13.24 2.96 -3.38
C TYR A 56 14.63 2.54 -2.86
N SER A 57 15.62 3.36 -3.20
CA SER A 57 17.05 3.13 -2.93
C SER A 57 17.40 2.94 -1.45
N GLY A 58 16.63 3.52 -0.52
CA GLY A 58 16.88 3.41 0.92
C GLY A 58 16.61 2.03 1.52
N SER A 59 15.92 1.14 0.80
CA SER A 59 15.62 -0.23 1.23
C SER A 59 16.73 -1.25 0.89
N ARG A 60 17.68 -0.89 0.03
CA ARG A 60 18.69 -1.80 -0.49
C ARG A 60 19.87 -1.89 0.49
N SER A 61 20.09 -3.06 1.09
CA SER A 61 21.33 -3.33 1.83
C SER A 61 22.50 -3.33 0.84
N ARG A 62 23.52 -2.51 1.09
CA ARG A 62 24.74 -2.46 0.28
C ARG A 62 25.59 -3.72 0.41
#